data_AF-A0A7S2JR77-F1
#
_entry.id   AF-A0A7S2JR77-F1
#
_cell.length_a   1.000
_cell.length_b   1.000
_cell.length_c   1.000
_cell.angle_alpha   90.00
_cell.angle_beta   90.00
_cell.angle_gamma   90.00
#
_symmetry.space_group_name_H-M   'P 1'
#
loop_
_entity.id
_entity.type
_entity.pdbx_description
1 polymer ?
#
loop_
_entity_poly.entity_id
_entity_poly.type
_entity_poly.pdbx_seq_one_letter_code
_entity_poly.pdbx_strand_id
1 'polypeptide(L)'
;SIDGQRFSLSSPVRAAGEEGSTGERGGDGSATLARFCHEDNHDDDDDDDDKEGQQDAAGIAEGGWHHCNEDSIAPCCLPPMRTANIASGPIRRVLAAPFAVVYGTTHPSVKVSRSYRKAALSFANMWHATGGGVSTIVADVEVVDDLAILGDINIILLGGPGSNAVARSVEAHQPARHLELTASKPGASSTWLEGGMAVGSCEWKEQGMGMVSMGPLRPPSLTDRLQADSVRADGRLVVSVSGSTMSGFKNAVELLHSALFTTNSWQHRLPEYIVAGQGYKRGSLGLGLEGVVAAGWWSNRWRYQADAAFVECG
;
A
#
# COMPACT_ATOMS: atom_id res chain seq x y z
N SER A 1 -23.29 39.29 -13.98
CA SER A 1 -23.53 39.38 -12.53
C SER A 1 -24.49 38.27 -12.18
N ILE A 2 -23.99 37.16 -11.64
CA ILE A 2 -24.81 36.01 -11.24
C ILE A 2 -24.52 35.78 -9.76
N ASP A 3 -25.58 35.90 -8.99
CA ASP A 3 -25.61 35.92 -7.53
C ASP A 3 -25.08 34.64 -6.91
N GLY A 4 -24.18 34.82 -5.94
CA GLY A 4 -23.73 33.77 -5.05
C GLY A 4 -24.75 33.48 -3.97
N GLN A 5 -25.33 32.28 -3.99
CA GLN A 5 -26.05 31.74 -2.83
C GLN A 5 -25.07 30.93 -1.95
N ARG A 6 -24.73 31.53 -0.80
CA ARG A 6 -24.09 30.85 0.33
C ARG A 6 -25.09 29.90 0.97
N PHE A 7 -24.75 28.61 1.03
CA PHE A 7 -25.44 27.66 1.89
C PHE A 7 -24.86 27.74 3.31
N SER A 8 -25.71 28.15 4.24
CA SER A 8 -25.49 28.08 5.68
C SER A 8 -25.97 26.71 6.17
N LEU A 9 -25.09 25.91 6.77
CA LEU A 9 -25.47 24.66 7.42
C LEU A 9 -25.66 24.93 8.91
N SER A 10 -26.93 24.99 9.30
CA SER A 10 -27.38 24.93 10.69
C SER A 10 -27.41 23.49 11.19
N SER A 11 -26.70 23.20 12.30
CA SER A 11 -26.91 22.02 13.13
C SER A 11 -28.35 21.97 13.66
N PRO A 12 -28.94 20.78 13.88
CA PRO A 12 -29.01 20.21 15.24
C PRO A 12 -28.96 18.65 15.20
N VAL A 13 -28.89 17.81 16.24
CA VAL A 13 -29.59 17.68 17.54
C VAL A 13 -28.84 16.62 18.38
N ARG A 14 -28.79 16.88 19.69
CA ARG A 14 -28.75 16.05 20.93
C ARG A 14 -28.36 14.55 20.95
N ALA A 15 -27.66 14.28 22.05
CA ALA A 15 -27.46 13.03 22.78
C ALA A 15 -28.73 12.42 23.42
N ALA A 16 -28.72 11.10 23.58
CA ALA A 16 -28.99 10.34 24.82
C ALA A 16 -29.16 8.84 24.48
N GLY A 17 -28.64 7.95 25.35
CA GLY A 17 -28.96 6.51 25.31
C GLY A 17 -27.91 5.61 25.95
N GLU A 18 -27.87 5.59 27.28
CA GLU A 18 -27.26 4.53 28.11
C GLU A 18 -28.19 3.29 28.22
N GLU A 19 -27.63 2.22 28.80
CA GLU A 19 -28.19 0.89 29.15
C GLU A 19 -28.05 -0.18 28.05
N GLY A 20 -27.49 -1.38 28.26
CA GLY A 20 -26.93 -2.05 29.43
C GLY A 20 -26.69 -3.55 29.11
N SER A 21 -25.66 -4.13 29.73
CA SER A 21 -25.52 -5.52 30.22
C SER A 21 -25.83 -6.75 29.32
N THR A 22 -24.84 -7.64 29.14
CA THR A 22 -24.78 -9.02 29.71
C THR A 22 -23.80 -9.91 28.91
N GLY A 23 -23.06 -10.79 29.62
CA GLY A 23 -22.63 -12.07 29.04
C GLY A 23 -21.15 -12.43 29.15
N GLU A 24 -20.76 -12.99 30.30
CA GLU A 24 -19.55 -13.81 30.45
C GLU A 24 -19.59 -15.06 29.55
N ARG A 25 -18.44 -15.43 28.97
CA ARG A 25 -18.04 -16.83 28.79
C ARG A 25 -16.53 -16.92 28.54
N GLY A 26 -15.87 -17.61 29.45
CA GLY A 26 -14.46 -17.99 29.36
C GLY A 26 -14.20 -19.05 28.29
N GLY A 27 -12.93 -19.12 27.92
CA GLY A 27 -12.37 -20.10 27.00
C GLY A 27 -10.87 -19.89 26.91
N ASP A 28 -10.15 -20.39 27.91
CA ASP A 28 -8.70 -20.58 27.84
C ASP A 28 -8.39 -21.55 26.70
N GLY A 29 -7.65 -21.04 25.72
CA GLY A 29 -7.13 -21.79 24.58
C GLY A 29 -5.66 -21.48 24.41
N SER A 30 -4.84 -22.17 25.20
CA SER A 30 -3.40 -22.27 24.99
C SER A 30 -3.15 -22.88 23.60
N ALA A 31 -2.51 -22.09 22.72
CA ALA A 31 -1.98 -22.56 21.45
C ALA A 31 -0.47 -22.31 21.44
N THR A 32 0.25 -23.33 21.85
CA THR A 32 1.67 -23.53 21.58
C THR A 32 1.84 -23.88 20.09
N LEU A 33 2.67 -23.10 19.37
CA LEU A 33 3.70 -23.49 18.40
C LEU A 33 3.87 -22.44 17.29
N ALA A 34 4.99 -21.73 17.34
CA ALA A 34 5.77 -21.38 16.16
C ALA A 34 7.26 -21.41 16.54
N ARG A 35 8.05 -22.03 15.67
CA ARG A 35 9.41 -22.56 15.87
C ARG A 35 10.43 -21.53 16.37
N PHE A 36 11.18 -21.93 17.39
CA PHE A 36 12.51 -21.41 17.70
C PHE A 36 13.53 -22.07 16.75
N CYS A 37 14.53 -21.31 16.31
CA CYS A 37 15.75 -21.89 15.75
C CYS A 37 16.54 -22.48 16.92
N HIS A 38 16.41 -23.78 17.13
CA HIS A 38 17.36 -24.57 17.91
C HIS A 38 18.43 -25.04 16.91
N GLU A 39 19.69 -24.68 17.13
CA GLU A 39 20.79 -25.41 16.51
C GLU A 39 20.85 -26.79 17.18
N ASP A 40 20.89 -27.83 16.36
CA ASP A 40 21.10 -29.21 16.78
C ASP A 40 22.44 -29.27 17.52
N ASN A 41 22.40 -29.52 18.84
CA ASN A 41 23.57 -30.01 19.54
C ASN A 41 23.80 -31.44 19.05
N HIS A 42 25.00 -31.71 18.55
CA HIS A 42 25.49 -33.05 18.32
C HIS A 42 25.46 -33.81 19.65
N ASP A 43 24.65 -34.87 19.70
CA ASP A 43 24.71 -35.87 20.75
C ASP A 43 25.95 -36.75 20.45
N ASP A 44 27.06 -36.44 21.11
CA ASP A 44 28.18 -37.39 21.25
C ASP A 44 27.82 -38.34 22.41
N ASP A 45 27.39 -39.55 22.04
CA ASP A 45 27.29 -40.71 22.92
C ASP A 45 28.72 -41.12 23.36
N ASP A 46 29.08 -40.85 24.61
CA ASP A 46 30.19 -41.54 25.29
C ASP A 46 29.72 -42.01 26.68
N ASP A 47 29.56 -43.32 26.78
CA ASP A 47 29.47 -44.11 28.02
C ASP A 47 30.80 -44.00 28.80
N ASP A 48 30.72 -43.82 30.13
CA ASP A 48 31.43 -44.66 31.14
C ASP A 48 31.49 -43.99 32.54
N ASP A 49 30.92 -44.72 33.51
CA ASP A 49 31.39 -45.01 34.87
C ASP A 49 31.79 -43.91 35.88
N ASP A 50 30.98 -43.87 36.96
CA ASP A 50 31.34 -43.81 38.38
C ASP A 50 32.56 -42.98 38.83
N LYS A 51 32.28 -41.85 39.52
CA LYS A 51 32.90 -41.53 40.82
C LYS A 51 32.22 -40.37 41.55
N GLU A 52 31.80 -40.68 42.78
CA GLU A 52 31.50 -39.72 43.84
C GLU A 52 32.69 -38.81 44.12
N GLY A 53 32.46 -37.51 44.23
CA GLY A 53 33.44 -36.61 44.82
C GLY A 53 33.26 -35.13 44.50
N GLN A 54 32.84 -34.40 45.54
CA GLN A 54 33.34 -33.06 45.87
C GLN A 54 32.71 -31.85 45.15
N GLN A 55 32.03 -31.05 45.98
CA GLN A 55 31.59 -29.69 45.73
C GLN A 55 32.79 -28.81 45.36
N ASP A 56 32.68 -28.07 44.25
CA ASP A 56 33.28 -26.75 44.08
C ASP A 56 32.41 -25.90 43.16
N ALA A 57 32.11 -24.69 43.64
CA ALA A 57 31.31 -23.69 42.95
C ALA A 57 32.13 -23.03 41.84
N ALA A 58 31.70 -23.15 40.58
CA ALA A 58 32.25 -22.39 39.46
C ALA A 58 31.20 -22.09 38.40
N GLY A 59 31.10 -20.80 38.04
CA GLY A 59 30.78 -20.33 36.69
C GLY A 59 29.36 -20.55 36.17
N ILE A 60 28.47 -19.59 36.42
CA ILE A 60 27.32 -19.36 35.54
C ILE A 60 27.89 -18.92 34.18
N ALA A 61 27.74 -19.78 33.16
CA ALA A 61 28.06 -19.46 31.79
C ALA A 61 27.11 -18.36 31.29
N GLU A 62 27.64 -17.16 31.08
CA GLU A 62 26.93 -16.11 30.36
C GLU A 62 26.71 -16.56 28.92
N GLY A 63 25.43 -16.61 28.50
CA GLY A 63 25.07 -16.85 27.10
C GLY A 63 25.72 -15.81 26.20
N GLY A 64 26.63 -16.28 25.34
CA GLY A 64 27.36 -15.45 24.40
C GLY A 64 26.44 -14.77 23.39
N TRP A 65 26.42 -13.45 23.41
CA TRP A 65 25.87 -12.65 22.31
C TRP A 65 26.81 -12.79 21.11
N HIS A 66 26.44 -13.59 20.12
CA HIS A 66 27.19 -13.66 18.87
C HIS A 66 27.16 -12.28 18.19
N HIS A 67 28.32 -11.61 18.15
CA HIS A 67 28.54 -10.45 17.31
C HIS A 67 28.47 -10.89 15.85
N CYS A 68 27.69 -10.19 15.04
CA CYS A 68 27.72 -10.33 13.60
C CYS A 68 29.14 -10.01 13.12
N ASN A 69 29.89 -11.03 12.69
CA ASN A 69 31.22 -10.85 12.15
C ASN A 69 31.09 -10.35 10.70
N GLU A 70 31.86 -9.33 10.32
CA GLU A 70 31.73 -8.64 9.01
C GLU A 70 31.94 -9.57 7.81
N ASP A 71 32.54 -10.74 8.02
CA ASP A 71 32.90 -11.70 6.97
C ASP A 71 31.88 -12.84 6.75
N SER A 72 30.84 -12.95 7.58
CA SER A 72 29.83 -14.02 7.47
C SER A 72 28.50 -13.50 6.92
N ILE A 73 28.22 -13.80 5.65
CA ILE A 73 26.94 -13.51 4.97
C ILE A 73 25.88 -14.54 5.44
N ALA A 74 25.47 -14.45 6.69
CA ALA A 74 24.23 -15.10 7.14
C ALA A 74 23.03 -14.23 6.69
N PRO A 75 21.94 -14.80 6.13
CA PRO A 75 20.76 -14.04 5.68
C PRO A 75 20.14 -13.14 6.77
N CYS A 76 20.42 -13.45 8.04
CA CYS A 76 19.94 -12.76 9.22
C CYS A 76 20.74 -11.49 9.58
N CYS A 77 21.93 -11.31 9.00
CA CYS A 77 22.90 -10.27 9.35
C CYS A 77 23.05 -9.20 8.26
N LEU A 78 22.05 -9.02 7.40
CA LEU A 78 22.06 -7.92 6.45
C LEU A 78 22.21 -6.60 7.23
N PRO A 79 23.27 -5.81 6.97
CA PRO A 79 23.45 -4.55 7.66
C PRO A 79 22.21 -3.70 7.45
N PRO A 80 21.77 -2.89 8.45
CA PRO A 80 20.71 -1.92 8.23
C PRO A 80 21.12 -1.10 7.01
N MET A 81 20.35 -1.17 5.92
CA MET A 81 20.66 -0.53 4.64
C MET A 81 20.99 0.95 4.87
N ARG A 82 22.28 1.28 5.06
CA ARG A 82 22.74 2.61 5.48
C ARG A 82 22.86 3.61 4.33
N THR A 83 22.28 3.29 3.19
CA THR A 83 21.92 4.24 2.13
C THR A 83 20.51 3.97 1.62
N ALA A 84 19.59 3.48 2.47
CA ALA A 84 18.20 3.30 2.10
C ALA A 84 17.63 4.66 1.70
N ASN A 85 17.48 4.86 0.38
CA ASN A 85 16.75 5.97 -0.17
C ASN A 85 15.42 6.06 0.60
N ILE A 86 15.08 7.27 1.09
CA ILE A 86 13.82 7.58 1.79
C ILE A 86 12.59 7.25 0.91
N ALA A 87 12.81 6.89 -0.36
CA ALA A 87 11.81 6.47 -1.33
C ALA A 87 11.34 5.00 -1.21
N SER A 88 12.12 4.05 -0.65
CA SER A 88 11.72 2.62 -0.62
C SER A 88 11.04 2.24 0.69
N GLY A 89 9.73 2.04 0.67
CA GLY A 89 8.95 1.64 1.83
C GLY A 89 7.50 1.38 1.49
N PRO A 90 6.73 0.78 2.40
CA PRO A 90 5.35 0.37 2.16
C PRO A 90 4.49 1.54 1.66
N ILE A 91 3.41 1.26 0.91
CA ILE A 91 2.42 2.25 0.42
C ILE A 91 2.05 3.31 1.49
N ARG A 92 2.06 2.92 2.78
CA ARG A 92 1.86 3.81 3.94
C ARG A 92 2.78 5.03 3.99
N ARG A 93 3.95 5.03 3.35
CA ARG A 93 4.84 6.21 3.28
C ARG A 93 4.17 7.43 2.66
N VAL A 94 3.17 7.24 1.79
CA VAL A 94 2.36 8.35 1.28
C VAL A 94 1.68 9.16 2.40
N LEU A 95 1.42 8.52 3.54
CA LEU A 95 0.76 9.13 4.71
C LEU A 95 1.74 9.74 5.72
N ALA A 96 3.06 9.57 5.51
CA ALA A 96 4.08 10.10 6.41
C ALA A 96 4.34 11.60 6.25
N ALA A 97 3.71 12.23 5.27
CA ALA A 97 3.73 13.67 5.02
C ALA A 97 2.31 14.15 4.70
N PRO A 98 2.04 15.48 4.72
CA PRO A 98 0.78 16.02 4.25
C PRO A 98 0.45 15.49 2.86
N PHE A 99 -0.82 15.14 2.63
CA PHE A 99 -1.28 14.60 1.37
C PHE A 99 -2.68 15.09 0.99
N ALA A 100 -2.99 15.03 -0.30
CA ALA A 100 -4.32 15.24 -0.84
C ALA A 100 -4.86 13.97 -1.50
N VAL A 101 -6.18 13.78 -1.44
CA VAL A 101 -6.90 12.75 -2.19
C VAL A 101 -7.52 13.41 -3.42
N VAL A 102 -7.03 13.05 -4.60
CA VAL A 102 -7.49 13.60 -5.87
C VAL A 102 -8.34 12.56 -6.59
N TYR A 103 -9.61 12.88 -6.82
CA TYR A 103 -10.54 11.96 -7.47
C TYR A 103 -10.78 12.33 -8.93
N GLY A 104 -10.90 11.30 -9.78
CA GLY A 104 -11.12 11.49 -11.21
C GLY A 104 -12.51 12.05 -11.55
N THR A 105 -12.56 12.97 -12.52
CA THR A 105 -13.81 13.52 -13.04
C THR A 105 -13.92 13.46 -14.57
N THR A 106 -12.86 13.03 -15.27
CA THR A 106 -12.82 13.01 -16.74
C THR A 106 -13.61 11.87 -17.39
N HIS A 107 -14.02 10.85 -16.62
CA HIS A 107 -14.83 9.77 -17.16
C HIS A 107 -16.25 10.26 -17.54
N PRO A 108 -16.81 9.90 -18.72
CA PRO A 108 -18.11 10.42 -19.18
C PRO A 108 -19.30 10.09 -18.26
N SER A 109 -19.22 9.00 -17.51
CA SER A 109 -20.27 8.59 -16.57
C SER A 109 -20.14 9.32 -15.22
N VAL A 110 -21.09 10.21 -14.94
CA VAL A 110 -21.23 10.92 -13.64
C VAL A 110 -21.28 9.95 -12.44
N LYS A 111 -21.79 8.73 -12.64
CA LYS A 111 -21.83 7.70 -11.59
C LYS A 111 -20.41 7.27 -11.17
N VAL A 112 -19.46 7.23 -12.11
CA VAL A 112 -18.07 6.87 -11.84
C VAL A 112 -17.41 7.95 -10.99
N SER A 113 -17.48 9.21 -11.42
CA SER A 113 -16.90 10.33 -10.65
C SER A 113 -17.52 10.45 -9.26
N ARG A 114 -18.83 10.19 -9.12
CA ARG A 114 -19.51 10.13 -7.81
C ARG A 114 -18.98 8.97 -6.93
N SER A 115 -18.71 7.81 -7.52
CA SER A 115 -18.10 6.68 -6.80
C SER A 115 -16.68 7.02 -6.33
N TYR A 116 -15.86 7.65 -7.16
CA TYR A 116 -14.52 8.09 -6.77
C TYR A 116 -14.55 9.12 -5.65
N ARG A 117 -15.42 10.14 -5.75
CA ARG A 117 -15.60 11.12 -4.68
C ARG A 117 -16.08 10.48 -3.38
N LYS A 118 -17.00 9.50 -3.45
CA LYS A 118 -17.44 8.74 -2.28
C LYS A 118 -16.29 7.96 -1.64
N ALA A 119 -15.44 7.32 -2.45
CA ALA A 119 -14.25 6.63 -1.96
C ALA A 119 -13.26 7.60 -1.31
N ALA A 120 -13.04 8.78 -1.89
CA ALA A 120 -12.19 9.83 -1.30
C ALA A 120 -12.69 10.29 0.07
N LEU A 121 -13.99 10.57 0.18
CA LEU A 121 -14.62 10.95 1.45
C LEU A 121 -14.51 9.83 2.49
N SER A 122 -14.75 8.59 2.08
CA SER A 122 -14.60 7.43 2.96
C SER A 122 -13.16 7.28 3.47
N PHE A 123 -12.18 7.45 2.59
CA PHE A 123 -10.77 7.38 2.93
C PHE A 123 -10.36 8.51 3.89
N ALA A 124 -10.74 9.75 3.58
CA ALA A 124 -10.42 10.90 4.42
C ALA A 124 -11.02 10.78 5.83
N ASN A 125 -12.27 10.32 5.94
CA ASN A 125 -12.91 10.07 7.23
C ASN A 125 -12.22 8.94 8.00
N MET A 126 -11.80 7.87 7.31
CA MET A 126 -11.01 6.80 7.92
C MET A 126 -9.68 7.33 8.45
N TRP A 127 -8.92 8.05 7.62
CA TRP A 127 -7.65 8.68 8.02
C TRP A 127 -7.81 9.63 9.21
N HIS A 128 -8.90 10.39 9.25
CA HIS A 128 -9.22 11.23 10.40
C HIS A 128 -9.44 10.41 11.68
N ALA A 129 -10.22 9.33 11.58
CA ALA A 129 -10.56 8.50 12.72
C ALA A 129 -9.38 7.67 13.25
N THR A 130 -8.52 7.14 12.37
CA THR A 130 -7.47 6.17 12.75
C THR A 130 -6.04 6.72 12.62
N GLY A 131 -5.81 7.63 11.69
CA GLY A 131 -4.50 8.24 11.43
C GLY A 131 -4.27 9.56 12.16
N GLY A 132 -5.33 10.17 12.70
CA GLY A 132 -5.24 11.43 13.47
C GLY A 132 -4.97 12.68 12.64
N GLY A 133 -5.13 12.61 11.31
CA GLY A 133 -4.88 13.73 10.40
C GLY A 133 -6.14 14.24 9.69
N VAL A 134 -5.97 15.29 8.88
CA VAL A 134 -6.98 15.76 7.93
C VAL A 134 -6.34 15.70 6.55
N SER A 135 -7.13 15.34 5.53
CA SER A 135 -6.70 15.33 4.13
C SER A 135 -7.63 16.19 3.29
N THR A 136 -7.06 16.90 2.32
CA THR A 136 -7.82 17.67 1.35
C THR A 136 -8.35 16.73 0.27
N ILE A 137 -9.60 16.88 -0.12
CA ILE A 137 -10.19 16.16 -1.25
C ILE A 137 -10.41 17.16 -2.38
N VAL A 138 -9.85 16.88 -3.56
CA VAL A 138 -9.89 17.79 -4.71
C VAL A 138 -10.30 17.02 -5.97
N ALA A 139 -11.04 17.64 -6.87
CA ALA A 139 -11.28 17.07 -8.18
C ALA A 139 -10.01 17.15 -9.05
N ASP A 140 -9.72 16.15 -9.86
CA ASP A 140 -8.59 16.16 -10.79
C ASP A 140 -8.54 17.42 -11.67
N VAL A 141 -9.67 17.87 -12.21
CA VAL A 141 -9.77 19.06 -13.07
C VAL A 141 -9.45 20.38 -12.35
N GLU A 142 -9.57 20.44 -11.02
CA GLU A 142 -9.20 21.61 -10.23
C GLU A 142 -7.69 21.67 -9.97
N VAL A 143 -6.97 20.58 -10.25
CA VAL A 143 -5.53 20.41 -9.99
C VAL A 143 -4.69 20.57 -11.26
N VAL A 144 -5.23 20.20 -12.43
CA VAL A 144 -4.46 20.14 -13.69
C VAL A 144 -3.76 21.46 -14.02
N ASP A 145 -4.40 22.59 -13.73
CA ASP A 145 -3.87 23.91 -14.03
C ASP A 145 -2.79 24.38 -13.03
N ASP A 146 -2.67 23.70 -11.88
CA ASP A 146 -1.71 24.07 -10.83
C ASP A 146 -1.20 22.84 -10.05
N LEU A 147 -0.51 21.95 -10.77
CA LEU A 147 0.25 20.86 -10.13
C LEU A 147 1.37 21.38 -9.21
N ALA A 148 1.77 22.65 -9.34
CA ALA A 148 2.76 23.27 -8.47
C ALA A 148 2.22 23.42 -7.04
N ILE A 149 0.92 23.67 -6.85
CA ILE A 149 0.26 23.59 -5.52
C ILE A 149 0.44 22.22 -4.87
N LEU A 150 0.53 21.15 -5.67
CA LEU A 150 0.76 19.80 -5.17
C LEU A 150 2.23 19.41 -5.05
N GLY A 151 3.16 20.28 -5.50
CA GLY A 151 4.60 19.99 -5.50
C GLY A 151 5.18 19.69 -4.11
N ASP A 152 4.51 20.18 -3.07
CA ASP A 152 4.95 20.05 -1.68
C ASP A 152 4.16 19.03 -0.84
N ILE A 153 3.25 18.26 -1.44
CA ILE A 153 2.48 17.24 -0.71
C ILE A 153 2.45 15.90 -1.45
N ASN A 154 2.19 14.82 -0.72
CA ASN A 154 1.92 13.53 -1.32
C ASN A 154 0.51 13.50 -1.93
N ILE A 155 0.26 12.58 -2.86
CA ILE A 155 -1.04 12.48 -3.55
C ILE A 155 -1.55 11.05 -3.50
N ILE A 156 -2.85 10.90 -3.26
CA ILE A 156 -3.58 9.65 -3.48
C ILE A 156 -4.56 9.89 -4.63
N LEU A 157 -4.32 9.25 -5.76
CA LEU A 157 -5.16 9.33 -6.97
C LEU A 157 -6.22 8.24 -6.95
N LEU A 158 -7.48 8.63 -7.07
CA LEU A 158 -8.59 7.70 -7.29
C LEU A 158 -9.04 7.78 -8.75
N GLY A 159 -8.87 6.69 -9.49
CA GLY A 159 -9.01 6.60 -10.94
C GLY A 159 -7.64 6.52 -11.65
N GLY A 160 -7.61 5.86 -12.81
CA GLY A 160 -6.43 5.79 -13.67
C GLY A 160 -6.43 6.87 -14.77
N PRO A 161 -5.48 6.82 -15.73
CA PRO A 161 -5.33 7.83 -16.79
C PRO A 161 -6.56 8.06 -17.67
N GLY A 162 -7.41 7.04 -17.86
CA GLY A 162 -8.65 7.14 -18.61
C GLY A 162 -9.73 7.96 -17.88
N SER A 163 -9.64 8.06 -16.57
CA SER A 163 -10.70 8.59 -15.71
C SER A 163 -10.27 9.71 -14.74
N ASN A 164 -8.96 9.95 -14.60
CA ASN A 164 -8.34 10.96 -13.76
C ASN A 164 -7.25 11.73 -14.54
N ALA A 165 -7.43 13.04 -14.73
CA ALA A 165 -6.52 13.89 -15.50
C ALA A 165 -5.12 14.02 -14.87
N VAL A 166 -5.04 14.02 -13.54
CA VAL A 166 -3.76 14.07 -12.82
C VAL A 166 -3.04 12.72 -12.93
N ALA A 167 -3.77 11.60 -12.84
CA ALA A 167 -3.18 10.29 -13.11
C ALA A 167 -2.56 10.22 -14.51
N ARG A 168 -3.27 10.75 -15.52
CA ARG A 168 -2.75 10.82 -16.89
C ARG A 168 -1.47 11.65 -17.01
N SER A 169 -1.35 12.76 -16.29
CA SER A 169 -0.16 13.63 -16.38
C SER A 169 1.07 13.02 -15.71
N VAL A 170 0.90 12.17 -14.69
CA VAL A 170 2.00 11.54 -13.96
C VAL A 170 2.33 10.12 -14.43
N GLU A 171 1.47 9.52 -15.26
CA GLU A 171 1.55 8.11 -15.71
C GLU A 171 2.92 7.74 -16.29
N ALA A 172 3.51 8.61 -17.11
CA ALA A 172 4.82 8.36 -17.75
C ALA A 172 5.97 8.16 -16.75
N HIS A 173 5.78 8.54 -15.49
CA HIS A 173 6.75 8.42 -14.42
C HIS A 173 6.39 7.32 -13.40
N GLN A 174 5.24 6.65 -13.56
CA GLN A 174 4.82 5.59 -12.67
C GLN A 174 5.45 4.24 -13.07
N PRO A 175 5.88 3.43 -12.09
CA PRO A 175 6.48 2.13 -12.36
C PRO A 175 5.45 1.08 -12.83
N ALA A 176 4.23 1.14 -12.31
CA ALA A 176 3.09 0.40 -12.85
C ALA A 176 2.40 1.22 -13.94
N ARG A 177 1.96 0.54 -15.00
CA ARG A 177 1.35 1.18 -16.17
C ARG A 177 -0.11 0.77 -16.35
N HIS A 178 -0.91 1.67 -16.87
CA HIS A 178 -2.26 1.39 -17.35
C HIS A 178 -2.21 1.09 -18.85
N LEU A 179 -2.98 0.09 -19.26
CA LEU A 179 -3.11 -0.26 -20.67
C LEU A 179 -4.20 0.61 -21.30
N GLU A 180 -3.94 1.08 -22.52
CA GLU A 180 -4.92 1.86 -23.27
C GLU A 180 -6.16 1.03 -23.59
N LEU A 181 -7.32 1.67 -23.52
CA LEU A 181 -8.57 1.05 -23.92
C LEU A 181 -8.62 0.97 -25.45
N THR A 182 -8.32 -0.20 -26.00
CA THR A 182 -8.40 -0.42 -27.46
C THR A 182 -9.86 -0.32 -27.92
N ALA A 183 -10.17 0.68 -28.75
CA ALA A 183 -11.50 0.95 -29.30
C ALA A 183 -12.13 -0.24 -30.05
N SER A 184 -11.32 -1.23 -30.39
CA SER A 184 -11.69 -2.45 -31.11
C SER A 184 -12.32 -3.55 -30.25
N LYS A 185 -12.48 -3.40 -28.92
CA LYS A 185 -13.27 -4.36 -28.13
C LYS A 185 -14.77 -4.14 -28.40
N PRO A 186 -15.45 -5.02 -29.16
CA PRO A 186 -16.88 -4.88 -29.44
C PRO A 186 -17.64 -5.01 -28.12
N GLY A 187 -18.48 -4.03 -27.80
CA GLY A 187 -19.10 -3.96 -26.48
C GLY A 187 -18.19 -3.39 -25.39
N ALA A 188 -17.26 -2.48 -25.74
CA ALA A 188 -16.69 -1.48 -24.84
C ALA A 188 -17.83 -0.60 -24.27
N SER A 189 -18.60 -1.23 -23.40
CA SER A 189 -19.69 -0.67 -22.63
C SER A 189 -19.12 0.39 -21.69
N SER A 190 -19.98 1.28 -21.23
CA SER A 190 -19.74 2.28 -20.17
C SER A 190 -19.23 1.69 -18.83
N THR A 191 -18.92 0.39 -18.80
CA THR A 191 -18.41 -0.40 -17.70
C THR A 191 -16.89 -0.38 -17.57
N TRP A 192 -16.15 -0.17 -18.68
CA TRP A 192 -14.69 -0.07 -18.63
C TRP A 192 -14.27 1.31 -18.13
N LEU A 193 -13.29 1.32 -17.23
CA LEU A 193 -12.66 2.54 -16.72
C LEU A 193 -11.26 2.68 -17.29
N GLU A 194 -10.50 1.57 -17.36
CA GLU A 194 -9.13 1.50 -17.89
C GLU A 194 -8.99 0.23 -18.75
N GLY A 195 -8.07 0.21 -19.74
CA GLY A 195 -7.91 -0.92 -20.67
C GLY A 195 -7.25 -2.17 -20.05
N GLY A 196 -6.65 -2.02 -18.88
CA GLY A 196 -5.92 -3.05 -18.15
C GLY A 196 -4.78 -2.46 -17.33
N MET A 197 -3.92 -3.31 -16.78
CA MET A 197 -2.80 -2.94 -15.92
C MET A 197 -1.55 -3.71 -16.33
N ALA A 198 -0.38 -3.14 -16.06
CA ALA A 198 0.88 -3.81 -16.33
C ALA A 198 1.93 -3.49 -15.26
N VAL A 199 2.67 -4.53 -14.88
CA VAL A 199 3.81 -4.45 -13.96
C VAL A 199 4.95 -5.28 -14.56
N GLY A 200 6.10 -4.65 -14.76
CA GLY A 200 7.22 -5.29 -15.47
C GLY A 200 6.81 -5.72 -16.89
N SER A 201 7.00 -7.00 -17.20
CA SER A 201 6.61 -7.61 -18.47
C SER A 201 5.19 -8.18 -18.49
N CYS A 202 4.47 -8.16 -17.37
CA CYS A 202 3.17 -8.81 -17.24
C CYS A 202 2.03 -7.80 -17.40
N GLU A 203 0.99 -8.23 -18.11
CA GLU A 203 -0.14 -7.41 -18.52
C GLU A 203 -1.44 -8.15 -18.17
N TRP A 204 -2.39 -7.46 -17.56
CA TRP A 204 -3.73 -7.98 -17.26
C TRP A 204 -4.77 -7.12 -17.98
N LYS A 205 -5.41 -7.70 -18.99
CA LYS A 205 -6.32 -7.01 -19.94
C LYS A 205 -7.79 -7.32 -19.67
N GLU A 206 -8.06 -8.05 -18.60
CA GLU A 206 -9.38 -8.53 -18.24
C GLU A 206 -10.21 -7.44 -17.52
N GLN A 207 -11.52 -7.65 -17.47
CA GLN A 207 -12.40 -6.83 -16.64
C GLN A 207 -12.15 -7.11 -15.15
N GLY A 208 -12.56 -6.20 -14.27
CA GLY A 208 -12.55 -6.47 -12.82
C GLY A 208 -11.17 -6.41 -12.17
N MET A 209 -10.12 -6.04 -12.92
CA MET A 209 -8.79 -5.84 -12.36
C MET A 209 -8.77 -4.57 -11.51
N GLY A 210 -8.14 -4.63 -10.34
CA GLY A 210 -7.92 -3.50 -9.44
C GLY A 210 -6.43 -3.33 -9.17
N MET A 211 -5.94 -2.10 -9.06
CA MET A 211 -4.54 -1.84 -8.73
C MET A 211 -4.40 -0.74 -7.70
N VAL A 212 -3.50 -0.98 -6.75
CA VAL A 212 -2.92 0.05 -5.88
C VAL A 212 -1.43 0.05 -6.16
N SER A 213 -0.88 1.18 -6.60
CA SER A 213 0.56 1.29 -6.85
C SER A 213 1.07 2.62 -6.36
N MET A 214 2.19 2.59 -5.63
CA MET A 214 2.95 3.77 -5.27
C MET A 214 4.02 4.06 -6.32
N GLY A 215 4.31 5.34 -6.52
CA GLY A 215 5.39 5.81 -7.37
C GLY A 215 5.84 7.22 -6.99
N PRO A 216 6.85 7.76 -7.69
CA PRO A 216 7.30 9.12 -7.47
C PRO A 216 6.32 10.11 -8.12
N LEU A 217 6.06 11.22 -7.43
CA LEU A 217 5.41 12.38 -8.03
C LEU A 217 6.47 13.18 -8.80
N ARG A 218 6.45 13.10 -10.13
CA ARG A 218 7.30 13.90 -11.02
C ARG A 218 6.42 14.82 -11.86
N PRO A 219 6.39 16.13 -11.57
CA PRO A 219 5.66 17.08 -12.40
C PRO A 219 6.26 17.11 -13.81
N PRO A 220 5.42 17.15 -14.87
CA PRO A 220 5.90 17.27 -16.26
C PRO A 220 6.78 18.50 -16.52
N SER A 221 6.68 19.55 -15.72
CA SER A 221 7.46 20.79 -15.87
C SER A 221 8.89 20.72 -15.34
N LEU A 222 9.25 19.66 -14.59
CA LEU A 222 10.57 19.49 -13.97
C LEU A 222 11.52 18.60 -14.79
N THR A 223 11.05 18.00 -15.88
CA THR A 223 11.83 17.04 -16.70
C THR A 223 12.84 17.70 -17.63
N ASP A 224 12.78 19.02 -17.86
CA ASP A 224 13.60 19.67 -18.89
C ASP A 224 14.94 20.23 -18.41
N ARG A 225 15.27 20.24 -17.11
CA ARG A 225 16.46 20.98 -16.65
C ARG A 225 17.43 20.31 -15.68
N LEU A 226 17.12 19.17 -15.06
CA LEU A 226 18.08 18.53 -14.16
C LEU A 226 18.09 17.02 -14.36
N GLN A 227 19.31 16.51 -14.58
CA GLN A 227 19.66 15.14 -14.91
C GLN A 227 18.87 14.11 -14.09
N ALA A 228 18.33 13.11 -14.81
CA ALA A 228 17.58 11.97 -14.27
C ALA A 228 18.32 11.13 -13.20
N ASP A 229 19.61 11.40 -12.96
CA ASP A 229 20.46 10.66 -12.02
C ASP A 229 20.53 11.27 -10.61
N SER A 230 20.07 12.51 -10.41
CA SER A 230 19.97 13.13 -9.08
C SER A 230 18.51 13.35 -8.70
N VAL A 231 17.74 12.26 -8.60
CA VAL A 231 16.46 12.27 -7.89
C VAL A 231 16.78 12.64 -6.45
N ARG A 232 16.66 13.92 -6.09
CA ARG A 232 16.71 14.30 -4.68
C ARG A 232 15.67 13.48 -3.93
N ALA A 233 16.11 12.93 -2.80
CA ALA A 233 15.34 12.10 -1.88
C ALA A 233 14.12 12.81 -1.25
N ASP A 234 13.84 14.05 -1.66
CA ASP A 234 12.72 14.87 -1.20
C ASP A 234 11.43 14.62 -2.00
N GLY A 235 11.49 13.69 -2.97
CA GLY A 235 10.42 13.37 -3.91
C GLY A 235 9.11 13.02 -3.21
N ARG A 236 8.07 13.79 -3.50
CA ARG A 236 6.71 13.47 -3.09
C ARG A 236 6.28 12.15 -3.72
N LEU A 237 5.40 11.46 -3.02
CA LEU A 237 4.89 10.15 -3.41
C LEU A 237 3.48 10.30 -3.98
N VAL A 238 3.17 9.47 -4.95
CA VAL A 238 1.82 9.29 -5.45
C VAL A 238 1.40 7.85 -5.26
N VAL A 239 0.18 7.64 -4.77
CA VAL A 239 -0.47 6.33 -4.75
C VAL A 239 -1.63 6.36 -5.72
N SER A 240 -1.57 5.52 -6.74
CA SER A 240 -2.62 5.35 -7.74
C SER A 240 -3.53 4.20 -7.35
N VAL A 241 -4.83 4.46 -7.31
CA VAL A 241 -5.89 3.49 -6.98
C VAL A 241 -6.86 3.44 -8.16
N SER A 242 -6.75 2.39 -8.96
CA SER A 242 -7.46 2.29 -10.23
C SER A 242 -8.09 0.91 -10.42
N GLY A 243 -8.95 0.80 -11.43
CA GLY A 243 -9.62 -0.45 -11.78
C GLY A 243 -9.95 -0.50 -13.25
N SER A 244 -9.90 -1.66 -13.90
CA SER A 244 -10.36 -1.81 -15.29
C SER A 244 -11.88 -1.69 -15.41
N THR A 245 -12.61 -1.95 -14.31
CA THR A 245 -14.05 -1.68 -14.17
C THR A 245 -14.34 -1.11 -12.78
N MET A 246 -15.59 -0.69 -12.54
CA MET A 246 -16.03 -0.22 -11.22
C MET A 246 -15.90 -1.30 -10.13
N SER A 247 -16.02 -2.59 -10.47
CA SER A 247 -15.78 -3.66 -9.50
C SER A 247 -14.30 -3.75 -9.15
N GLY A 248 -13.42 -3.73 -10.14
CA GLY A 248 -11.98 -3.73 -9.92
C GLY A 248 -11.50 -2.52 -9.12
N PHE A 249 -12.08 -1.33 -9.39
CA PHE A 249 -11.79 -0.14 -8.60
C PHE A 249 -12.19 -0.31 -7.13
N LYS A 250 -13.36 -0.91 -6.85
CA LYS A 250 -13.77 -1.19 -5.46
C LYS A 250 -12.81 -2.17 -4.78
N ASN A 251 -12.33 -3.19 -5.50
CA ASN A 251 -11.32 -4.11 -4.99
C ASN A 251 -10.01 -3.37 -4.65
N ALA A 252 -9.56 -2.44 -5.50
CA ALA A 252 -8.39 -1.61 -5.25
C ALA A 252 -8.57 -0.68 -4.03
N VAL A 253 -9.73 -0.03 -3.88
CA VAL A 253 -10.05 0.78 -2.69
C VAL A 253 -10.06 -0.06 -1.43
N GLU A 254 -10.60 -1.27 -1.51
CA GLU A 254 -10.60 -2.19 -0.39
C GLU A 254 -9.19 -2.63 0.00
N LEU A 255 -8.36 -2.98 -0.98
CA LEU A 255 -6.93 -3.27 -0.77
C LEU A 255 -6.24 -2.10 -0.10
N LEU A 256 -6.44 -0.87 -0.57
CA LEU A 256 -5.86 0.32 0.06
C LEU A 256 -6.25 0.43 1.54
N HIS A 257 -7.52 0.19 1.88
CA HIS A 257 -8.01 0.27 3.26
C HIS A 257 -7.51 -0.85 4.16
N SER A 258 -7.59 -2.11 3.72
CA SER A 258 -7.18 -3.28 4.52
C SER A 258 -5.71 -3.21 4.89
N ALA A 259 -4.93 -2.65 3.97
CA ALA A 259 -3.50 -2.54 4.00
C ALA A 259 -3.00 -1.46 4.97
N LEU A 260 -3.55 -0.23 4.89
CA LEU A 260 -2.92 0.94 5.50
C LEU A 260 -3.02 1.01 7.03
N PHE A 261 -4.03 0.35 7.61
CA PHE A 261 -4.40 0.54 9.02
C PHE A 261 -4.33 -0.72 9.88
N THR A 262 -3.98 -1.86 9.29
CA THR A 262 -3.67 -3.08 10.06
C THR A 262 -2.21 -3.01 10.50
N THR A 263 -1.96 -2.47 11.69
CA THR A 263 -0.64 -2.56 12.33
C THR A 263 -0.72 -3.18 13.71
N ASN A 264 0.04 -4.25 13.91
CA ASN A 264 0.83 -4.32 15.13
C ASN A 264 2.09 -3.45 14.93
N SER A 265 2.64 -2.94 16.01
CA SER A 265 3.58 -1.81 16.09
C SER A 265 4.92 -1.98 15.36
N TRP A 266 5.18 -3.11 14.70
CA TRP A 266 6.51 -3.49 14.23
C TRP A 266 6.57 -4.04 12.79
N GLN A 267 5.45 -4.17 12.08
CA GLN A 267 5.43 -4.86 10.79
C GLN A 267 4.57 -4.11 9.76
N HIS A 268 5.14 -3.10 9.12
CA HIS A 268 4.54 -2.55 7.91
C HIS A 268 4.84 -3.51 6.74
N ARG A 269 3.91 -4.41 6.43
CA ARG A 269 4.13 -5.52 5.48
C ARG A 269 3.68 -5.25 4.05
N LEU A 270 3.22 -4.04 3.73
CA LEU A 270 2.65 -3.85 2.42
C LEU A 270 3.70 -3.74 1.32
N PRO A 271 3.47 -4.44 0.20
CA PRO A 271 4.19 -4.16 -1.03
C PRO A 271 3.90 -2.73 -1.51
N GLU A 272 4.76 -2.22 -2.39
CA GLU A 272 4.62 -0.90 -3.01
C GLU A 272 3.60 -0.89 -4.15
N TYR A 273 3.25 -2.08 -4.66
CA TYR A 273 2.14 -2.27 -5.57
C TYR A 273 1.39 -3.58 -5.27
N ILE A 274 0.09 -3.61 -5.60
CA ILE A 274 -0.78 -4.78 -5.55
C ILE A 274 -1.74 -4.70 -6.74
N VAL A 275 -1.93 -5.83 -7.42
CA VAL A 275 -2.93 -6.02 -8.47
C VAL A 275 -3.91 -7.12 -8.04
N ALA A 276 -5.17 -6.75 -7.87
CA ALA A 276 -6.30 -7.66 -7.67
C ALA A 276 -6.85 -8.13 -9.01
N GLY A 277 -6.95 -9.44 -9.19
CA GLY A 277 -7.62 -10.09 -10.30
C GLY A 277 -9.15 -10.13 -10.16
N GLN A 278 -9.83 -10.69 -11.16
CA GLN A 278 -11.29 -10.90 -11.15
C GLN A 278 -11.80 -11.71 -9.96
N GLY A 279 -11.00 -12.71 -9.54
CA GLY A 279 -11.32 -13.58 -8.43
C GLY A 279 -11.04 -12.98 -7.06
N TYR A 280 -10.63 -11.70 -6.98
CA TYR A 280 -10.30 -11.08 -5.71
C TYR A 280 -11.49 -11.12 -4.75
N LYS A 281 -11.25 -11.67 -3.56
CA LYS A 281 -12.23 -11.72 -2.47
C LYS A 281 -11.60 -11.18 -1.21
N ARG A 282 -12.36 -10.31 -0.55
CA ARG A 282 -12.06 -9.95 0.83
C ARG A 282 -12.10 -11.20 1.70
N GLY A 283 -10.96 -11.58 2.27
CA GLY A 283 -10.95 -12.62 3.30
C GLY A 283 -11.87 -12.23 4.47
N SER A 284 -12.39 -13.22 5.22
CA SER A 284 -13.32 -13.01 6.34
C SER A 284 -12.81 -12.04 7.42
N LEU A 285 -11.49 -11.87 7.53
CA LEU A 285 -10.84 -10.93 8.45
C LEU A 285 -10.26 -9.68 7.76
N GLY A 286 -10.56 -9.46 6.49
CA GLY A 286 -9.95 -8.39 5.69
C GLY A 286 -8.47 -8.61 5.36
N LEU A 287 -7.94 -9.81 5.64
CA LEU A 287 -6.54 -10.21 5.40
C LEU A 287 -6.37 -11.14 4.19
N GLY A 288 -7.46 -11.42 3.46
CA GLY A 288 -7.40 -12.33 2.32
C GLY A 288 -6.66 -11.69 1.15
N LEU A 289 -5.63 -12.39 0.65
CA LEU A 289 -4.96 -12.09 -0.62
C LEU A 289 -5.46 -13.00 -1.75
N GLU A 290 -6.59 -13.70 -1.55
CA GLU A 290 -7.19 -14.56 -2.58
C GLU A 290 -7.50 -13.71 -3.82
N GLY A 291 -6.99 -14.14 -4.97
CA GLY A 291 -7.16 -13.45 -6.24
C GLY A 291 -6.28 -12.22 -6.42
N VAL A 292 -5.28 -11.97 -5.55
CA VAL A 292 -4.16 -11.07 -5.89
C VAL A 292 -3.29 -11.77 -6.93
N VAL A 293 -3.05 -11.11 -8.06
CA VAL A 293 -2.26 -11.66 -9.18
C VAL A 293 -0.88 -11.02 -9.28
N ALA A 294 -0.65 -9.88 -8.62
CA ALA A 294 0.69 -9.34 -8.47
C ALA A 294 0.82 -8.52 -7.19
N ALA A 295 1.99 -8.58 -6.58
CA ALA A 295 2.36 -7.79 -5.42
C ALA A 295 3.89 -7.72 -5.32
N GLY A 296 4.45 -6.59 -4.91
CA GLY A 296 5.91 -6.51 -4.72
C GLY A 296 6.43 -5.12 -4.38
N TRP A 297 7.74 -5.01 -4.36
CA TRP A 297 8.44 -3.76 -4.07
C TRP A 297 9.16 -3.26 -5.31
N TRP A 298 9.24 -1.94 -5.46
CA TRP A 298 10.11 -1.32 -6.44
C TRP A 298 11.52 -1.20 -5.87
N SER A 299 12.50 -1.20 -6.75
CA SER A 299 13.87 -0.80 -6.36
C SER A 299 13.91 0.66 -5.89
N ASN A 300 15.02 1.04 -5.27
CA ASN A 300 15.34 2.43 -4.89
C ASN A 300 15.33 3.44 -6.05
N ARG A 301 15.18 2.98 -7.29
CA ARG A 301 15.07 3.79 -8.51
C ARG A 301 13.69 3.67 -9.17
N TRP A 302 12.68 3.18 -8.45
CA TRP A 302 11.32 2.94 -8.96
C TRP A 302 11.30 2.03 -10.19
N ARG A 303 12.14 0.99 -10.19
CA ARG A 303 12.18 -0.04 -11.24
C ARG A 303 11.67 -1.36 -10.69
N TYR A 304 10.95 -2.10 -11.52
CA TYR A 304 10.51 -3.46 -11.25
C TYR A 304 11.70 -4.38 -10.91
N GLN A 305 11.51 -5.24 -9.90
CA GLN A 305 12.46 -6.23 -9.42
C GLN A 305 11.74 -7.57 -9.28
N ALA A 306 12.07 -8.53 -10.16
CA ALA A 306 11.39 -9.82 -10.19
C ALA A 306 11.64 -10.66 -8.92
N ASP A 307 12.80 -10.49 -8.29
CA ASP A 307 13.20 -11.11 -7.03
C ASP A 307 12.47 -10.53 -5.81
N ALA A 308 11.90 -9.32 -5.94
CA ALA A 308 11.09 -8.65 -4.92
C ALA A 308 9.59 -8.64 -5.29
N ALA A 309 9.15 -9.56 -6.15
CA ALA A 309 7.81 -9.58 -6.70
C ALA A 309 7.19 -10.97 -6.68
N PHE A 310 5.92 -11.02 -6.31
CA PHE A 310 4.99 -12.08 -6.68
C PHE A 310 4.20 -11.62 -7.91
N VAL A 311 4.19 -12.40 -8.98
CA VAL A 311 3.45 -12.08 -10.22
C VAL A 311 2.93 -13.36 -10.87
N GLU A 312 1.64 -13.40 -11.17
CA GLU A 312 0.95 -14.37 -11.99
C GLU A 312 0.54 -13.70 -13.30
N CYS A 313 1.30 -13.93 -14.35
CA CYS A 313 1.04 -13.34 -15.67
C CYS A 313 -0.08 -14.13 -16.38
N GLY A 314 -1.08 -13.41 -16.88
CA GLY A 314 -2.23 -13.98 -17.60
C GLY A 314 -1.96 -14.28 -19.07
#